data_AF-A0A139HD21-F1
#
_entry.id   AF-A0A139HD21-F1
#
_cell.length_a   1.000
_cell.length_b   1.000
_cell.length_c   1.000
_cell.angle_alpha   90.00
_cell.angle_beta   90.00
_cell.angle_gamma   90.00
#
_symmetry.space_group_name_H-M   'P 1'
#
loop_
_entity.id
_entity.type
_entity.pdbx_description
1 polymer ?
#
loop_
_entity_poly.entity_id
_entity_poly.type
_entity_poly.pdbx_seq_one_letter_code
_entity_poly.pdbx_strand_id
1 'polypeptide(L)'
;MDFLTKRNSAVTDNPPIANNREAQIKITEAGSSFYYAVMAFMGFVGLVLLLASLSRRRTDRIFFYLLAGANFVASISYYAMGSNLGFTPIGVQPSPSLYRQDDPRVRGDNRQIFWTRYVDWFVTTPLLLLTMLLTAGVPAPTLLFIIFMNEVMIVCGLVGAVTETAYKWGFFGFGCAAMIYVFWGLFGRGRKYARYLGNDVHRVYLMAVIYQFIIWICYPIGWGVSEGGNVIAPDSEAVYYGVCDMLAKPFYSLIFMFLHRKIDPARLGLKFRDYDEDFAYNQRRHYSSSGHIREPKEEIPTTAAHAEAPRAGSLDANHHDGAAAATTPA
;
A
#
# COMPACT_ATOMS: atom_id res chain seq x y z
N MET A 1 -6.17 -40.39 -30.06
CA MET A 1 -5.80 -38.96 -30.14
C MET A 1 -5.58 -38.48 -28.71
N ASP A 2 -4.32 -38.34 -28.31
CA ASP A 2 -3.94 -38.03 -26.94
C ASP A 2 -3.83 -36.50 -26.79
N PHE A 3 -4.97 -35.84 -26.59
CA PHE A 3 -5.07 -34.36 -26.58
C PHE A 3 -4.53 -33.70 -25.30
N LEU A 4 -4.06 -34.47 -24.33
CA LEU A 4 -3.50 -33.98 -23.07
C LEU A 4 -2.01 -34.32 -22.95
N THR A 5 -1.22 -33.91 -23.93
CA THR A 5 0.23 -33.88 -23.75
C THR A 5 0.58 -32.80 -22.73
N LYS A 6 1.37 -33.15 -21.70
CA LYS A 6 1.93 -32.16 -20.75
C LYS A 6 2.85 -31.21 -21.53
N ARG A 7 2.48 -29.93 -21.62
CA ARG A 7 3.18 -28.90 -22.44
C ARG A 7 3.94 -27.85 -21.62
N ASN A 8 4.33 -28.14 -20.38
CA ASN A 8 5.18 -27.22 -19.65
C ASN A 8 6.66 -27.54 -19.89
N SER A 9 7.27 -26.82 -20.83
CA SER A 9 8.71 -26.89 -21.15
C SER A 9 9.53 -25.78 -20.49
N ALA A 10 8.95 -24.96 -19.60
CA ALA A 10 9.56 -23.72 -19.13
C ALA A 10 10.96 -23.89 -18.49
N VAL A 11 11.16 -24.95 -17.69
CA VAL A 11 12.46 -25.23 -17.05
C VAL A 11 13.51 -25.76 -18.03
N THR A 12 13.07 -26.29 -19.17
CA THR A 12 13.93 -26.76 -20.27
C THR A 12 14.28 -25.60 -21.19
N ASP A 13 13.29 -24.77 -21.54
CA ASP A 13 13.45 -23.60 -22.41
C ASP A 13 14.27 -22.51 -21.73
N ASN A 14 14.11 -22.35 -20.41
CA ASN A 14 14.88 -21.43 -19.59
C ASN A 14 15.71 -22.24 -18.58
N PRO A 15 16.90 -22.73 -18.96
CA PRO A 15 17.72 -23.53 -18.08
C PRO A 15 18.15 -22.74 -16.84
N PRO A 16 18.42 -23.42 -15.71
CA PRO A 16 18.71 -22.84 -14.39
C PRO A 16 20.16 -22.31 -14.28
N ILE A 17 20.62 -21.60 -15.31
CA ILE A 17 21.97 -21.04 -15.43
C ILE A 17 21.85 -19.51 -15.43
N ALA A 18 22.54 -18.86 -14.49
CA ALA A 18 22.68 -17.41 -14.49
C ALA A 18 24.03 -17.01 -13.87
N ASN A 19 24.60 -15.87 -14.29
CA ASN A 19 25.89 -15.39 -13.82
C ASN A 19 27.02 -16.43 -13.95
N ASN A 20 27.02 -17.20 -15.05
CA ASN A 20 27.96 -18.30 -15.32
C ASN A 20 27.98 -19.41 -14.25
N ARG A 21 26.89 -19.57 -13.48
CA ARG A 21 26.70 -20.66 -12.50
C ARG A 21 25.41 -21.41 -12.81
N GLU A 22 25.43 -22.72 -12.65
CA GLU A 22 24.22 -23.54 -12.65
C GLU A 22 23.69 -23.67 -11.22
N ALA A 23 22.38 -23.48 -11.04
CA ALA A 23 21.70 -23.90 -9.82
C ALA A 23 21.42 -25.41 -9.88
N GLN A 24 22.10 -26.20 -9.05
CA GLN A 24 21.86 -27.64 -8.98
C GLN A 24 20.61 -27.96 -8.14
N ILE A 25 20.36 -27.17 -7.10
CA ILE A 25 19.15 -27.26 -6.27
C ILE A 25 18.13 -26.28 -6.84
N LYS A 26 17.19 -26.79 -7.65
CA LYS A 26 16.31 -26.02 -8.53
C LYS A 26 14.87 -26.55 -8.52
N ILE A 27 13.96 -25.75 -9.06
CA ILE A 27 12.58 -26.21 -9.30
C ILE A 27 12.52 -27.26 -10.42
N THR A 28 11.48 -28.06 -10.40
CA THR A 28 11.13 -28.97 -11.51
C THR A 28 9.96 -28.42 -12.32
N GLU A 29 9.56 -29.14 -13.38
CA GLU A 29 8.32 -28.84 -14.11
C GLU A 29 7.08 -28.80 -13.19
N ALA A 30 7.09 -29.54 -12.08
CA ALA A 30 5.98 -29.51 -11.12
C ALA A 30 5.91 -28.17 -10.38
N GLY A 31 7.04 -27.67 -9.88
CA GLY A 31 7.12 -26.34 -9.27
C GLY A 31 6.76 -25.22 -10.24
N SER A 32 7.26 -25.31 -11.48
CA SER A 32 6.90 -24.37 -12.56
C SER A 32 5.40 -24.37 -12.87
N SER A 33 4.78 -25.55 -13.00
CA SER A 33 3.34 -25.67 -13.25
C SER A 33 2.51 -25.11 -12.10
N PHE A 34 2.94 -25.33 -10.86
CA PHE A 34 2.31 -24.76 -9.67
C PHE A 34 2.39 -23.23 -9.68
N TYR A 35 3.54 -22.65 -10.03
CA TYR A 35 3.67 -21.19 -10.16
C TYR A 35 2.72 -20.61 -11.22
N TYR A 36 2.54 -21.26 -12.38
CA TYR A 36 1.56 -20.84 -13.36
C TYR A 36 0.10 -20.93 -12.88
N ALA A 37 -0.23 -21.94 -12.06
CA ALA A 37 -1.56 -22.04 -11.45
C ALA A 37 -1.82 -20.86 -10.49
N VAL A 38 -0.85 -20.53 -9.64
CA VAL A 38 -0.95 -19.36 -8.75
C VAL A 38 -1.03 -18.06 -9.56
N MET A 39 -0.20 -17.91 -10.61
CA MET A 39 -0.23 -16.77 -11.53
C MET A 39 -1.64 -16.53 -12.10
N ALA A 40 -2.29 -17.59 -12.58
CA ALA A 40 -3.61 -17.52 -13.21
C ALA A 40 -4.68 -17.08 -12.19
N PHE A 41 -4.64 -17.65 -10.99
CA PHE A 41 -5.59 -17.30 -9.93
C PHE A 41 -5.43 -15.84 -9.46
N MET A 42 -4.19 -15.39 -9.26
CA MET A 42 -3.85 -14.00 -8.91
C MET A 42 -4.35 -13.04 -9.98
N GLY A 43 -4.04 -13.31 -11.25
CA GLY A 43 -4.48 -12.47 -12.37
C GLY A 43 -6.00 -12.41 -12.50
N PHE A 44 -6.68 -13.54 -12.31
CA PHE A 44 -8.14 -13.61 -12.31
C PHE A 44 -8.77 -12.76 -11.20
N VAL A 45 -8.30 -12.90 -9.96
CA VAL A 45 -8.83 -12.10 -8.84
C VAL A 45 -8.52 -10.62 -9.02
N GLY A 46 -7.32 -10.26 -9.49
CA GLY A 46 -6.97 -8.88 -9.84
C GLY A 46 -7.92 -8.29 -10.88
N LEU A 47 -8.24 -9.04 -11.93
CA LEU A 47 -9.18 -8.62 -12.97
C LEU A 47 -10.61 -8.46 -12.42
N VAL A 48 -11.09 -9.39 -11.61
CA VAL A 48 -12.42 -9.30 -10.98
C VAL A 48 -12.53 -8.05 -10.12
N LEU A 49 -11.51 -7.74 -9.30
CA LEU A 49 -11.49 -6.53 -8.47
C LEU A 49 -11.47 -5.26 -9.32
N LEU A 50 -10.66 -5.24 -10.38
CA LEU A 50 -10.59 -4.09 -11.28
C LEU A 50 -11.92 -3.84 -11.98
N LEU A 51 -12.57 -4.88 -12.49
CA LEU A 51 -13.89 -4.78 -13.13
C LEU A 51 -14.97 -4.38 -12.12
N ALA A 52 -14.96 -4.95 -10.91
CA ALA A 52 -15.90 -4.58 -9.85
C ALA A 52 -15.74 -3.10 -9.41
N SER A 53 -14.55 -2.52 -9.54
CA SER A 53 -14.29 -1.11 -9.24
C SER A 53 -15.08 -0.16 -10.17
N LEU A 54 -15.41 -0.59 -11.38
CA LEU A 54 -16.14 0.23 -12.36
C LEU A 54 -17.56 0.57 -11.88
N SER A 55 -18.16 -0.29 -11.06
CA SER A 55 -19.47 -0.08 -10.43
C SER A 55 -19.44 0.90 -9.25
N ARG A 56 -18.28 1.48 -8.91
CA ARG A 56 -18.10 2.44 -7.81
C ARG A 56 -17.72 3.82 -8.33
N ARG A 57 -18.03 4.87 -7.57
CA ARG A 57 -17.56 6.23 -7.85
C ARG A 57 -16.03 6.29 -7.78
N ARG A 58 -15.40 7.15 -8.57
CA ARG A 58 -13.94 7.23 -8.68
C ARG A 58 -13.24 7.43 -7.33
N THR A 59 -13.81 8.27 -6.47
CA THR A 59 -13.32 8.55 -5.11
C THR A 59 -13.28 7.33 -4.19
N ASP A 60 -14.07 6.29 -4.49
CA ASP A 60 -14.26 5.14 -3.60
C ASP A 60 -13.47 3.89 -4.06
N ARG A 61 -12.66 4.03 -5.12
CA ARG A 61 -11.98 2.90 -5.78
C ARG A 61 -10.64 2.54 -5.17
N ILE A 62 -10.11 3.32 -4.22
CA ILE A 62 -8.74 3.13 -3.72
C ILE A 62 -8.44 1.70 -3.27
N PHE A 63 -9.32 1.09 -2.46
CA PHE A 63 -9.11 -0.27 -1.98
C PHE A 63 -9.16 -1.31 -3.12
N PHE A 64 -9.99 -1.09 -4.13
CA PHE A 64 -9.98 -1.95 -5.33
C PHE A 64 -8.65 -1.84 -6.07
N TYR A 65 -8.11 -0.63 -6.23
CA TYR A 65 -6.84 -0.42 -6.94
C TYR A 65 -5.65 -0.97 -6.16
N LEU A 66 -5.60 -0.79 -4.84
CA LEU A 66 -4.54 -1.37 -4.00
C LEU A 66 -4.54 -2.90 -4.09
N LEU A 67 -5.71 -3.53 -3.95
CA LEU A 67 -5.83 -4.98 -3.96
C LEU A 67 -5.65 -5.57 -5.37
N ALA A 68 -6.22 -4.96 -6.41
CA ALA A 68 -6.00 -5.39 -7.79
C ALA A 68 -4.53 -5.24 -8.19
N GLY A 69 -3.90 -4.11 -7.83
CA GLY A 69 -2.47 -3.88 -8.03
C GLY A 69 -1.61 -4.95 -7.37
N ALA A 70 -1.91 -5.29 -6.11
CA ALA A 70 -1.20 -6.35 -5.39
C ALA A 70 -1.31 -7.71 -6.10
N ASN A 71 -2.50 -8.06 -6.57
CA ASN A 71 -2.73 -9.32 -7.30
C ASN A 71 -2.08 -9.34 -8.69
N PHE A 72 -2.06 -8.21 -9.41
CA PHE A 72 -1.41 -8.15 -10.73
C PHE A 72 0.11 -8.22 -10.62
N VAL A 73 0.72 -7.52 -9.67
CA VAL A 73 2.16 -7.61 -9.42
C VAL A 73 2.56 -9.04 -9.05
N ALA A 74 1.79 -9.68 -8.17
CA ALA A 74 2.00 -11.09 -7.83
C ALA A 74 1.85 -11.99 -9.05
N SER A 75 0.79 -11.81 -9.86
CA SER A 75 0.59 -12.58 -11.09
C SER A 75 1.80 -12.48 -12.02
N ILE A 76 2.36 -11.29 -12.22
CA ILE A 76 3.56 -11.08 -13.05
C ILE A 76 4.80 -11.76 -12.45
N SER A 77 5.00 -11.66 -11.13
CA SER A 77 6.14 -12.32 -10.46
C SER A 77 6.05 -13.84 -10.53
N TYR A 78 4.84 -14.39 -10.34
CA TYR A 78 4.58 -15.82 -10.49
C TYR A 78 4.71 -16.29 -11.94
N TYR A 79 4.42 -15.45 -12.92
CA TYR A 79 4.73 -15.74 -14.32
C TYR A 79 6.24 -15.86 -14.53
N ALA A 80 7.04 -14.93 -13.98
CA ALA A 80 8.50 -15.00 -14.07
C ALA A 80 9.04 -16.27 -13.40
N MET A 81 8.63 -16.58 -12.17
CA MET A 81 9.06 -17.79 -11.46
C MET A 81 8.58 -19.08 -12.16
N GLY A 82 7.34 -19.11 -12.67
CA GLY A 82 6.81 -20.22 -13.46
C GLY A 82 7.55 -20.43 -14.78
N SER A 83 8.03 -19.35 -15.39
CA SER A 83 8.91 -19.37 -16.56
C SER A 83 10.36 -19.75 -16.24
N ASN A 84 10.67 -20.05 -14.98
CA ASN A 84 12.03 -20.27 -14.48
C ASN A 84 12.97 -19.06 -14.70
N LEU A 85 12.42 -17.84 -14.65
CA LEU A 85 13.14 -16.58 -14.82
C LEU A 85 13.25 -15.83 -13.48
N GLY A 86 14.15 -14.84 -13.43
CA GLY A 86 14.24 -13.95 -12.26
C GLY A 86 14.82 -14.61 -11.01
N PHE A 87 15.74 -15.55 -11.20
CA PHE A 87 16.50 -16.19 -10.13
C PHE A 87 17.98 -15.85 -10.22
N THR A 88 18.73 -16.22 -9.19
CA THR A 88 20.18 -16.30 -9.21
C THR A 88 20.66 -17.54 -8.43
N PRO A 89 21.68 -18.28 -8.92
CA PRO A 89 22.32 -19.35 -8.16
C PRO A 89 23.17 -18.78 -7.03
N ILE A 90 22.91 -19.21 -5.79
CA ILE A 90 23.64 -18.80 -4.59
C ILE A 90 24.29 -20.02 -3.96
N GLY A 91 25.56 -19.90 -3.59
CA GLY A 91 26.28 -20.95 -2.87
C GLY A 91 25.57 -21.35 -1.58
N VAL A 92 25.32 -22.65 -1.39
CA VAL A 92 24.77 -23.18 -0.16
C VAL A 92 25.83 -23.07 0.92
N GLN A 93 25.50 -22.37 2.01
CA GLN A 93 26.36 -22.34 3.17
C GLN A 93 26.50 -23.76 3.76
N PRO A 94 27.71 -24.30 3.90
CA PRO A 94 27.92 -25.54 4.66
C PRO A 94 27.53 -25.29 6.11
N SER A 95 26.45 -25.93 6.57
CA SER A 95 25.98 -25.84 7.96
C SER A 95 26.00 -27.22 8.60
N PRO A 96 26.82 -27.50 9.62
CA PRO A 96 26.88 -28.81 10.26
C PRO A 96 25.53 -29.31 10.81
N SER A 97 24.61 -28.40 11.14
CA SER A 97 23.30 -28.72 11.72
C SER A 97 22.13 -28.69 10.73
N LEU A 98 22.30 -28.06 9.56
CA LEU A 98 21.21 -27.87 8.58
C LEU A 98 21.54 -28.43 7.19
N TYR A 99 22.81 -28.70 6.90
CA TYR A 99 23.25 -29.27 5.63
C TYR A 99 22.89 -30.76 5.56
N ARG A 100 21.94 -31.09 4.69
CA ARG A 100 21.49 -32.47 4.46
C ARG A 100 22.11 -33.01 3.18
N GLN A 101 23.35 -33.48 3.28
CA GLN A 101 24.06 -34.05 2.13
C GLN A 101 23.39 -35.32 1.58
N ASP A 102 22.65 -36.03 2.43
CA ASP A 102 21.98 -37.29 2.10
C ASP A 102 20.60 -37.11 1.42
N ASP A 103 20.00 -35.92 1.48
CA ASP A 103 18.71 -35.67 0.84
C ASP A 103 18.93 -35.26 -0.63
N PRO A 104 18.54 -36.09 -1.61
CA PRO A 104 18.77 -35.81 -3.03
C PRO A 104 18.03 -34.56 -3.52
N ARG A 105 17.03 -34.05 -2.80
CA ARG A 105 16.23 -32.88 -3.20
C ARG A 105 16.89 -31.55 -2.86
N VAL A 106 17.86 -31.55 -1.94
CA VAL A 106 18.59 -30.35 -1.48
C VAL A 106 20.10 -30.50 -1.60
N ARG A 107 20.57 -31.51 -2.34
CA ARG A 107 21.98 -31.77 -2.60
C ARG A 107 22.50 -30.95 -3.79
N GLY A 108 23.57 -30.20 -3.59
CA GLY A 108 24.25 -29.42 -4.62
C GLY A 108 24.97 -28.21 -4.02
N ASP A 109 25.81 -27.56 -4.83
CA ASP A 109 26.63 -26.44 -4.35
C ASP A 109 25.88 -25.11 -4.43
N ASN A 110 25.05 -24.93 -5.46
CA ASN A 110 24.30 -23.71 -5.71
C ASN A 110 22.80 -23.98 -5.67
N ARG A 111 22.10 -23.14 -4.92
CA ARG A 111 20.66 -23.12 -4.79
C ARG A 111 20.05 -22.03 -5.66
N GLN A 112 18.96 -22.36 -6.32
CA GLN A 112 18.13 -21.40 -7.03
C GLN A 112 17.42 -20.49 -6.03
N ILE A 113 17.65 -19.17 -6.14
CA ILE A 113 16.99 -18.15 -5.33
C ILE A 113 16.22 -17.22 -6.25
N PHE A 114 14.88 -17.24 -6.17
CA PHE A 114 14.01 -16.34 -6.93
C PHE A 114 13.94 -14.96 -6.29
N TRP A 115 14.83 -14.06 -6.69
CA TRP A 115 14.83 -12.68 -6.20
C TRP A 115 13.59 -11.89 -6.63
N THR A 116 12.93 -12.29 -7.72
CA THR A 116 11.65 -11.71 -8.17
C THR A 116 10.54 -11.79 -7.13
N ARG A 117 10.58 -12.78 -6.24
CA ARG A 117 9.64 -12.88 -5.11
C ARG A 117 9.75 -11.69 -4.16
N TYR A 118 10.98 -11.25 -3.90
CA TYR A 118 11.22 -10.10 -3.04
C TYR A 118 10.82 -8.79 -3.74
N VAL A 119 10.93 -8.72 -5.07
CA VAL A 119 10.41 -7.58 -5.85
C VAL A 119 8.89 -7.52 -5.82
N ASP A 120 8.20 -8.67 -5.90
CA ASP A 120 6.76 -8.74 -5.61
C ASP A 120 6.49 -8.18 -4.22
N TRP A 121 7.11 -8.73 -3.18
CA TRP A 121 6.81 -8.34 -1.82
C TRP A 121 7.13 -6.88 -1.53
N PHE A 122 8.19 -6.33 -2.10
CA PHE A 122 8.57 -4.92 -2.02
C PHE A 122 7.44 -4.00 -2.51
N VAL A 123 6.69 -4.43 -3.52
CA VAL A 123 5.55 -3.65 -4.04
C VAL A 123 4.24 -4.04 -3.35
N THR A 124 3.97 -5.31 -3.14
CA THR A 124 2.65 -5.79 -2.69
C THR A 124 2.44 -5.63 -1.19
N THR A 125 3.47 -5.78 -0.37
CA THR A 125 3.33 -5.65 1.09
C THR A 125 2.99 -4.22 1.53
N PRO A 126 3.53 -3.14 0.91
CA PRO A 126 3.00 -1.80 1.09
C PRO A 126 1.53 -1.64 0.72
N LEU A 127 1.10 -2.21 -0.41
CA LEU A 127 -0.29 -2.11 -0.86
C LEU A 127 -1.25 -2.77 0.14
N LEU A 128 -0.88 -3.93 0.68
CA LEU A 128 -1.62 -4.62 1.74
C LEU A 128 -1.59 -3.85 3.07
N LEU A 129 -0.47 -3.22 3.43
CA LEU A 129 -0.40 -2.37 4.61
C LEU A 129 -1.26 -1.12 4.46
N LEU A 130 -1.27 -0.51 3.28
CA LEU A 130 -2.10 0.63 2.96
C LEU A 130 -3.59 0.30 3.15
N THR A 131 -4.07 -0.88 2.72
CA THR A 131 -5.48 -1.22 2.95
C THR A 131 -5.84 -1.20 4.44
N MET A 132 -4.99 -1.77 5.30
CA MET A 132 -5.22 -1.79 6.75
C MET A 132 -5.06 -0.41 7.40
N LEU A 133 -3.98 0.31 7.08
CA LEU A 133 -3.65 1.59 7.71
C LEU A 133 -4.60 2.73 7.28
N LEU A 134 -5.05 2.72 6.03
CA LEU A 134 -6.08 3.65 5.54
C LEU A 134 -7.44 3.31 6.16
N THR A 135 -7.78 2.03 6.36
CA THR A 135 -8.98 1.62 7.11
C THR A 135 -8.96 2.15 8.54
N ALA A 136 -7.79 2.18 9.17
CA ALA A 136 -7.64 2.74 10.51
C ALA A 136 -7.54 4.28 10.55
N GLY A 137 -7.46 4.97 9.41
CA GLY A 137 -7.26 6.43 9.36
C GLY A 137 -5.95 6.88 10.03
N VAL A 138 -4.89 6.08 9.92
CA VAL A 138 -3.59 6.40 10.55
C VAL A 138 -2.97 7.63 9.89
N PRO A 139 -2.45 8.62 10.64
CA PRO A 139 -1.81 9.81 10.08
C PRO A 139 -0.63 9.47 9.17
N ALA A 140 -0.49 10.22 8.08
CA ALA A 140 0.52 9.98 7.04
C ALA A 140 1.95 9.78 7.58
N PRO A 141 2.48 10.58 8.54
CA PRO A 141 3.84 10.35 9.04
C PRO A 141 4.02 8.97 9.70
N THR A 142 3.01 8.52 10.46
CA THR A 142 3.06 7.20 11.11
C THR A 142 2.90 6.09 10.07
N LEU A 143 1.97 6.25 9.13
CA LEU A 143 1.73 5.30 8.05
C LEU A 143 3.01 5.13 7.21
N LEU A 144 3.61 6.22 6.74
CA LEU A 144 4.82 6.19 5.91
C LEU A 144 5.99 5.53 6.61
N PHE A 145 6.16 5.76 7.93
CA PHE A 145 7.23 5.10 8.67
C PHE A 145 6.97 3.60 8.88
N ILE A 146 5.71 3.16 9.03
CA ILE A 146 5.37 1.74 9.05
C ILE A 146 5.70 1.09 7.69
N ILE A 147 5.38 1.77 6.59
CA ILE A 147 5.74 1.32 5.23
C ILE A 147 7.26 1.26 5.06
N PHE A 148 8.00 2.27 5.52
CA PHE A 148 9.46 2.26 5.48
C PHE A 148 10.05 1.04 6.22
N MET A 149 9.55 0.75 7.44
CA MET A 149 10.01 -0.43 8.19
C MET A 149 9.61 -1.75 7.51
N ASN A 150 8.49 -1.78 6.79
CA ASN A 150 8.14 -2.90 5.92
C ASN A 150 9.17 -3.08 4.78
N GLU A 151 9.62 -1.99 4.13
CA GLU A 151 10.66 -2.09 3.10
C GLU A 151 12.00 -2.54 3.66
N VAL A 152 12.38 -2.07 4.85
CA VAL A 152 13.58 -2.58 5.55
C VAL A 152 13.49 -4.10 5.74
N MET A 153 12.32 -4.61 6.14
CA MET A 153 12.10 -6.06 6.27
C MET A 153 12.31 -6.80 4.95
N ILE A 154 11.70 -6.34 3.85
CA ILE A 154 11.82 -7.00 2.53
C ILE A 154 13.25 -6.93 1.98
N VAL A 155 13.90 -5.77 2.07
CA VAL A 155 15.27 -5.55 1.60
C VAL A 155 16.24 -6.43 2.40
N CYS A 156 16.11 -6.50 3.72
CA CYS A 156 16.91 -7.42 4.53
C CYS A 156 16.71 -8.88 4.13
N GLY A 157 15.46 -9.31 3.89
CA GLY A 157 15.16 -10.65 3.40
C GLY A 157 15.85 -10.98 2.08
N LEU A 158 15.80 -10.05 1.11
CA LEU A 158 16.45 -10.21 -0.19
C LEU A 158 17.97 -10.27 -0.07
N VAL A 159 18.58 -9.31 0.62
CA VAL A 159 20.04 -9.25 0.81
C VAL A 159 20.53 -10.49 1.54
N GLY A 160 19.80 -10.96 2.54
CA GLY A 160 20.09 -12.22 3.21
C GLY A 160 20.00 -13.43 2.27
N ALA A 161 18.97 -13.50 1.41
CA ALA A 161 18.77 -14.60 0.49
C ALA A 161 19.90 -14.74 -0.55
N VAL A 162 20.49 -13.62 -0.97
CA VAL A 162 21.64 -13.60 -1.91
C VAL A 162 23.00 -13.60 -1.22
N THR A 163 23.05 -13.64 0.12
CA THR A 163 24.29 -13.76 0.88
C THR A 163 24.65 -15.24 1.04
N GLU A 164 25.83 -15.65 0.58
CA GLU A 164 26.31 -17.04 0.70
C GLU A 164 26.81 -17.40 2.11
N THR A 165 27.35 -16.41 2.83
CA THR A 165 27.98 -16.63 4.14
C THR A 165 26.98 -16.61 5.29
N ALA A 166 27.46 -16.97 6.49
CA ALA A 166 26.68 -16.92 7.74
C ALA A 166 26.06 -15.54 8.04
N TYR A 167 26.60 -14.46 7.45
CA TYR A 167 26.09 -13.10 7.63
C TYR A 167 24.64 -12.93 7.17
N LYS A 168 24.10 -13.85 6.35
CA LYS A 168 22.68 -13.87 6.00
C LYS A 168 21.75 -13.85 7.22
N TRP A 169 22.17 -14.47 8.32
CA TRP A 169 21.39 -14.51 9.57
C TRP A 169 21.35 -13.17 10.31
N GLY A 170 22.35 -12.30 10.10
CA GLY A 170 22.30 -10.92 10.56
C GLY A 170 21.17 -10.14 9.87
N PHE A 171 21.10 -10.26 8.54
CA PHE A 171 20.00 -9.67 7.75
C PHE A 171 18.64 -10.24 8.15
N PHE A 172 18.55 -11.56 8.38
CA PHE A 172 17.34 -12.18 8.91
C PHE A 172 16.91 -11.56 10.25
N GLY A 173 17.84 -11.37 11.18
CA GLY A 173 17.60 -10.72 12.47
C GLY A 173 17.09 -9.28 12.33
N PHE A 174 17.73 -8.46 11.49
CA PHE A 174 17.26 -7.10 11.20
C PHE A 174 15.87 -7.08 10.56
N GLY A 175 15.60 -7.98 9.61
CA GLY A 175 14.30 -8.13 8.98
C GLY A 175 13.21 -8.50 9.98
N CYS A 176 13.49 -9.45 10.89
CA CYS A 176 12.55 -9.82 11.95
C CYS A 176 12.29 -8.67 12.93
N ALA A 177 13.31 -7.90 13.30
CA ALA A 177 13.15 -6.71 14.14
C ALA A 177 12.25 -5.65 13.47
N ALA A 178 12.44 -5.43 12.17
CA ALA A 178 11.61 -4.54 11.37
C ALA A 178 10.15 -5.04 11.30
N MET A 179 9.94 -6.35 11.11
CA MET A 179 8.63 -6.99 11.14
C MET A 179 7.90 -6.79 12.48
N ILE A 180 8.61 -6.96 13.60
CA ILE A 180 8.07 -6.70 14.95
C ILE A 180 7.60 -5.24 15.07
N TYR A 181 8.37 -4.28 14.53
CA TYR A 181 7.96 -2.88 14.52
C TYR A 181 6.68 -2.67 13.70
N VAL A 182 6.56 -3.28 12.52
CA VAL A 182 5.34 -3.20 11.70
C VAL A 182 4.13 -3.72 12.48
N PHE A 183 4.25 -4.88 13.13
CA PHE A 183 3.18 -5.43 13.96
C PHE A 183 2.85 -4.56 15.17
N TRP A 184 3.84 -3.99 15.83
CA TRP A 184 3.61 -3.01 16.89
C TRP A 184 2.84 -1.79 16.37
N GLY A 185 3.16 -1.31 15.17
CA GLY A 185 2.43 -0.24 14.50
C GLY A 185 0.95 -0.57 14.26
N LEU A 186 0.67 -1.79 13.79
CA LEU A 186 -0.70 -2.28 13.52
C LEU A 186 -1.49 -2.49 14.83
N PHE A 187 -1.00 -3.34 15.73
CA PHE A 187 -1.72 -3.69 16.97
C PHE A 187 -1.71 -2.57 18.03
N GLY A 188 -0.73 -1.67 17.96
CA GLY A 188 -0.58 -0.53 18.85
C GLY A 188 -1.32 0.69 18.32
N ARG A 189 -0.74 1.38 17.34
CA ARG A 189 -1.24 2.67 16.83
C ARG A 189 -2.51 2.49 16.00
N GLY A 190 -2.48 1.65 14.97
CA GLY A 190 -3.61 1.47 14.06
C GLY A 190 -4.88 1.02 14.78
N ARG A 191 -4.75 0.08 15.74
CA ARG A 191 -5.85 -0.35 16.60
C ARG A 191 -6.51 0.80 17.39
N LYS A 192 -5.72 1.74 17.91
CA LYS A 192 -6.23 2.92 18.62
C LYS A 192 -7.00 3.84 17.68
N TYR A 193 -6.44 4.18 16.53
CA TYR A 193 -7.10 5.04 15.53
C TYR A 193 -8.42 4.43 15.03
N ALA A 194 -8.42 3.14 14.67
CA ALA A 194 -9.62 2.45 14.21
C ALA A 194 -10.75 2.46 15.26
N ARG A 195 -10.41 2.45 16.56
CA ARG A 195 -11.39 2.53 17.65
C ARG A 195 -12.07 3.90 17.73
N TYR A 196 -11.35 4.98 17.44
CA TYR A 196 -11.92 6.33 17.39
C TYR A 196 -12.89 6.53 16.22
N LEU A 197 -12.71 5.80 15.10
CA LEU A 197 -13.58 5.88 13.91
C LEU A 197 -14.90 5.11 14.04
N GLY A 198 -15.03 4.27 15.08
CA GLY A 198 -16.25 3.51 15.38
C GLY A 198 -16.01 2.01 15.58
N ASN A 199 -16.94 1.36 16.26
CA ASN A 199 -16.84 -0.07 16.59
C ASN A 199 -16.89 -0.99 15.35
N ASP A 200 -17.59 -0.57 14.29
CA ASP A 200 -17.67 -1.27 13.02
C ASP A 200 -16.31 -1.26 12.29
N VAL A 201 -15.69 -0.08 12.19
CA VAL A 201 -14.35 0.09 11.59
C VAL A 201 -13.29 -0.65 12.41
N HIS A 202 -13.33 -0.51 13.74
CA HIS A 202 -12.41 -1.21 14.64
C HIS A 202 -12.43 -2.73 14.44
N ARG A 203 -13.62 -3.31 14.29
CA ARG A 203 -13.79 -4.75 14.08
C ARG A 203 -13.20 -5.19 12.75
N VAL A 204 -13.57 -4.52 11.66
CA VAL A 204 -13.07 -4.87 10.31
C VAL A 204 -11.56 -4.72 10.24
N TYR A 205 -11.03 -3.62 10.78
CA TYR A 205 -9.59 -3.39 10.89
C TYR A 205 -8.88 -4.53 11.62
N LEU A 206 -9.37 -4.90 12.81
CA LEU A 206 -8.71 -5.92 13.64
C LEU A 206 -8.79 -7.31 12.99
N MET A 207 -9.91 -7.65 12.34
CA MET A 207 -10.04 -8.89 11.58
C MET A 207 -9.02 -8.95 10.44
N ALA A 208 -8.86 -7.87 9.68
CA ALA A 208 -7.88 -7.79 8.59
C ALA A 208 -6.44 -7.90 9.11
N VAL A 209 -6.10 -7.20 10.20
CA VAL A 209 -4.75 -7.23 10.80
C VAL A 209 -4.42 -8.60 11.37
N ILE A 210 -5.34 -9.23 12.11
CA ILE A 210 -5.12 -10.57 12.69
C ILE A 210 -4.94 -11.61 11.58
N TYR A 211 -5.80 -11.56 10.55
CA TYR A 211 -5.69 -12.44 9.39
C TYR A 211 -4.30 -12.31 8.75
N GLN A 212 -3.86 -11.08 8.50
CA GLN A 212 -2.57 -10.86 7.85
C GLN A 212 -1.39 -11.24 8.74
N PHE A 213 -1.47 -10.95 10.04
CA PHE A 213 -0.45 -11.30 11.03
C PHE A 213 -0.18 -12.81 11.06
N ILE A 214 -1.23 -13.63 11.14
CA ILE A 214 -1.12 -15.10 11.20
C ILE A 214 -0.38 -15.64 9.96
N ILE A 215 -0.65 -15.07 8.80
CA ILE A 215 -0.01 -15.48 7.56
C ILE A 215 1.41 -14.95 7.46
N TRP A 216 1.65 -13.70 7.84
CA TRP A 216 2.96 -13.06 7.71
C TRP A 216 4.03 -13.70 8.59
N ILE A 217 3.70 -14.17 9.78
CA ILE A 217 4.68 -14.90 10.63
C ILE A 217 5.19 -16.20 9.99
N CYS A 218 4.48 -16.76 9.01
CA CYS A 218 4.95 -17.92 8.26
C CYS A 218 6.10 -17.58 7.30
N TYR A 219 6.19 -16.34 6.80
CA TYR A 219 7.22 -15.96 5.82
C TYR A 219 8.66 -16.05 6.35
N PRO A 220 9.00 -15.52 7.55
CA PRO A 220 10.34 -15.70 8.10
C PRO A 220 10.64 -17.16 8.45
N ILE A 221 9.63 -17.96 8.81
CA ILE A 221 9.79 -19.40 9.02
C ILE A 221 10.17 -20.08 7.70
N GLY A 222 9.41 -19.81 6.63
CA GLY A 222 9.71 -20.22 5.27
C GLY A 222 11.15 -19.87 4.90
N TRP A 223 11.51 -18.60 5.09
CA TRP A 223 12.84 -18.09 4.73
C TRP A 223 13.95 -18.84 5.45
N GLY A 224 13.77 -19.09 6.75
CA GLY A 224 14.73 -19.82 7.57
C GLY A 224 14.94 -21.26 7.09
N VAL A 225 13.89 -21.93 6.58
CA VAL A 225 13.98 -23.31 6.08
C VAL A 225 14.32 -23.40 4.59
N SER A 226 14.11 -22.37 3.78
CA SER A 226 14.51 -22.34 2.36
C SER A 226 15.83 -21.62 2.13
N GLU A 227 15.84 -20.30 1.94
CA GLU A 227 17.01 -19.53 1.53
C GLU A 227 18.10 -19.44 2.61
N GLY A 228 17.67 -19.44 3.88
CA GLY A 228 18.56 -19.43 5.03
C GLY A 228 19.24 -20.77 5.26
N GLY A 229 18.42 -21.80 5.57
CA GLY A 229 18.90 -23.09 6.05
C GLY A 229 19.02 -24.20 5.00
N ASN A 230 18.51 -24.00 3.77
CA ASN A 230 18.48 -25.02 2.71
C ASN A 230 17.89 -26.37 3.17
N VAL A 231 16.86 -26.32 4.02
CA VAL A 231 16.19 -27.48 4.62
C VAL A 231 15.13 -28.06 3.69
N ILE A 232 14.47 -27.19 2.89
CA ILE A 232 13.45 -27.58 1.91
C ILE A 232 13.90 -27.26 0.48
N ALA A 233 13.52 -28.14 -0.46
CA ALA A 233 13.81 -28.00 -1.88
C ALA A 233 13.00 -26.83 -2.51
N PRO A 234 13.47 -26.23 -3.61
CA PRO A 234 12.78 -25.13 -4.29
C PRO A 234 11.34 -25.43 -4.70
N ASP A 235 11.00 -26.67 -5.06
CA ASP A 235 9.59 -27.04 -5.32
C ASP A 235 8.73 -26.99 -4.05
N SER A 236 9.29 -27.38 -2.90
CA SER A 236 8.58 -27.31 -1.60
C SER A 236 8.45 -25.86 -1.13
N GLU A 237 9.49 -25.05 -1.34
CA GLU A 237 9.45 -23.60 -1.15
C GLU A 237 8.39 -22.94 -2.03
N ALA A 238 8.29 -23.35 -3.30
CA ALA A 238 7.27 -22.86 -4.24
C ALA A 238 5.87 -23.07 -3.68
N VAL A 239 5.57 -24.29 -3.20
CA VAL A 239 4.28 -24.61 -2.57
C VAL A 239 4.09 -23.82 -1.28
N TYR A 240 5.11 -23.75 -0.41
CA TYR A 240 5.02 -23.06 0.87
C TYR A 240 4.67 -21.58 0.71
N TYR A 241 5.46 -20.84 -0.08
CA TYR A 241 5.20 -19.44 -0.34
C TYR A 241 3.95 -19.23 -1.20
N GLY A 242 3.68 -20.11 -2.16
CA GLY A 242 2.46 -20.06 -2.97
C GLY A 242 1.17 -20.13 -2.15
N VAL A 243 1.10 -21.04 -1.18
CA VAL A 243 -0.05 -21.11 -0.26
C VAL A 243 -0.14 -19.84 0.59
N CYS A 244 0.98 -19.37 1.14
CA CYS A 244 1.01 -18.15 1.93
C CYS A 244 0.57 -16.93 1.10
N ASP A 245 1.00 -16.82 -0.15
CA ASP A 245 0.65 -15.72 -1.05
C ASP A 245 -0.81 -15.79 -1.48
N MET A 246 -1.33 -16.98 -1.83
CA MET A 246 -2.75 -17.15 -2.14
C MET A 246 -3.63 -16.67 -0.98
N LEU A 247 -3.28 -17.01 0.26
CA LEU A 247 -3.99 -16.55 1.45
C LEU A 247 -3.83 -15.03 1.64
N ALA A 248 -2.59 -14.52 1.58
CA ALA A 248 -2.27 -13.13 1.89
C ALA A 248 -2.72 -12.12 0.82
N LYS A 249 -2.94 -12.55 -0.43
CA LYS A 249 -3.24 -11.65 -1.55
C LYS A 249 -4.67 -11.85 -2.08
N PRO A 250 -5.01 -12.88 -2.87
CA PRO A 250 -6.32 -12.98 -3.50
C PRO A 250 -7.42 -13.30 -2.49
N PHE A 251 -7.20 -14.25 -1.57
CA PHE A 251 -8.20 -14.55 -0.53
C PHE A 251 -8.36 -13.38 0.43
N TYR A 252 -7.25 -12.78 0.89
CA TYR A 252 -7.30 -11.54 1.65
C TYR A 252 -8.10 -10.45 0.92
N SER A 253 -7.86 -10.24 -0.38
CA SER A 253 -8.53 -9.20 -1.16
C SER A 253 -10.05 -9.41 -1.19
N LEU A 254 -10.49 -10.64 -1.45
CA LEU A 254 -11.91 -10.99 -1.49
C LEU A 254 -12.57 -10.82 -0.12
N ILE A 255 -11.92 -11.31 0.94
CA ILE A 255 -12.41 -11.19 2.33
C ILE A 255 -12.44 -9.72 2.75
N PHE A 256 -11.37 -8.97 2.49
CA PHE A 256 -11.26 -7.56 2.83
C PHE A 256 -12.37 -6.76 2.16
N MET A 257 -12.56 -6.92 0.86
CA MET A 257 -13.64 -6.23 0.12
C MET A 257 -15.02 -6.59 0.64
N PHE A 258 -15.24 -7.86 1.00
CA PHE A 258 -16.50 -8.29 1.60
C PHE A 258 -16.75 -7.66 2.97
N LEU A 259 -15.73 -7.58 3.83
CA LEU A 259 -15.83 -6.95 5.14
C LEU A 259 -16.02 -5.42 5.04
N HIS A 260 -15.35 -4.79 4.09
CA HIS A 260 -15.36 -3.34 3.89
C HIS A 260 -16.62 -2.83 3.17
N ARG A 261 -17.47 -3.71 2.63
CA ARG A 261 -18.65 -3.32 1.82
C ARG A 261 -19.66 -2.40 2.52
N LYS A 262 -19.63 -2.33 3.86
CA LYS A 262 -20.52 -1.49 4.69
C LYS A 262 -19.83 -0.24 5.24
N ILE A 263 -18.53 -0.07 4.99
CA ILE A 263 -17.75 1.07 5.47
C ILE A 263 -17.59 2.04 4.30
N ASP A 264 -18.15 3.23 4.47
CA ASP A 264 -17.98 4.33 3.53
C ASP A 264 -16.54 4.89 3.62
N PRO A 265 -15.76 4.92 2.52
CA PRO A 265 -14.44 5.53 2.49
C PRO A 265 -14.41 6.97 3.00
N ALA A 266 -15.48 7.75 2.84
CA ALA A 266 -15.56 9.12 3.33
C ALA A 266 -15.46 9.20 4.87
N ARG A 267 -15.94 8.17 5.60
CA ARG A 267 -15.81 8.07 7.07
C ARG A 267 -14.38 7.85 7.54
N LEU A 268 -13.50 7.40 6.65
CA LEU A 268 -12.09 7.15 6.95
C LEU A 268 -11.23 8.41 6.79
N GLY A 269 -11.83 9.56 6.47
CA GLY A 269 -11.10 10.79 6.17
C GLY A 269 -10.43 10.78 4.79
N LEU A 270 -10.74 9.79 3.95
CA LEU A 270 -10.21 9.64 2.60
C LEU A 270 -11.07 10.46 1.61
N LYS A 271 -11.00 11.79 1.68
CA LYS A 271 -11.58 12.66 0.65
C LYS A 271 -10.55 12.88 -0.45
N PHE A 272 -10.58 12.03 -1.48
CA PHE A 272 -9.80 12.27 -2.69
C PHE A 272 -10.48 13.33 -3.55
N ARG A 273 -9.71 14.29 -4.03
CA ARG A 273 -10.19 15.39 -4.87
C ARG A 273 -10.47 14.86 -6.29
N ASP A 274 -11.65 15.15 -6.84
CA ASP A 274 -11.99 14.82 -8.23
C ASP A 274 -11.96 16.09 -9.10
N TYR A 275 -11.46 15.96 -10.33
CA TYR A 275 -11.28 17.08 -11.27
C TYR A 275 -12.62 17.76 -11.60
N ASP A 276 -13.68 16.95 -11.76
CA ASP A 276 -15.00 17.44 -12.11
C ASP A 276 -15.63 18.24 -10.94
N GLU A 277 -15.30 17.91 -9.68
CA GLU A 277 -15.73 18.68 -8.50
C GLU A 277 -15.01 20.03 -8.41
N ASP A 278 -13.70 20.07 -8.69
CA ASP A 278 -12.94 21.32 -8.73
C ASP A 278 -13.40 22.24 -9.86
N PHE A 279 -13.68 21.69 -11.04
CA PHE A 279 -14.18 22.47 -12.18
C PHE A 279 -15.56 23.06 -11.87
N ALA A 280 -16.47 22.26 -11.30
CA ALA A 280 -17.78 22.74 -10.87
C ALA A 280 -17.70 23.78 -9.75
N TYR A 281 -16.77 23.62 -8.80
CA TYR A 281 -16.51 24.60 -7.73
C TYR A 281 -15.98 25.92 -8.30
N ASN A 282 -14.97 25.86 -9.17
CA ASN A 282 -14.36 27.02 -9.80
C ASN A 282 -15.34 27.74 -10.73
N GLN A 283 -16.19 27.01 -11.45
CA GLN A 283 -17.22 27.57 -12.34
C GLN A 283 -18.34 28.27 -11.55
N ARG A 284 -18.82 27.69 -10.44
CA ARG A 284 -19.75 28.37 -9.51
C ARG A 284 -19.15 29.64 -8.92
N ARG A 285 -17.86 29.60 -8.55
CA ARG A 285 -17.17 30.76 -7.99
C ARG A 285 -16.97 31.86 -9.04
N HIS A 286 -16.63 31.49 -10.28
CA HIS A 286 -16.61 32.43 -11.40
C HIS A 286 -17.96 33.10 -11.58
N TYR A 287 -19.05 32.33 -11.68
CA TYR A 287 -20.41 32.85 -11.87
C TYR A 287 -20.88 33.73 -10.68
N SER A 288 -20.52 33.36 -9.45
CA SER A 288 -20.80 34.16 -8.26
C SER A 288 -20.00 35.47 -8.21
N SER A 289 -18.81 35.53 -8.81
CA SER A 289 -18.01 36.76 -8.87
C SER A 289 -18.39 37.67 -10.03
N SER A 290 -18.93 37.11 -11.13
CA SER A 290 -19.44 37.88 -12.27
C SER A 290 -20.90 38.34 -12.12
N GLY A 291 -21.59 37.95 -11.05
CA GLY A 291 -22.98 38.32 -10.76
C GLY A 291 -23.21 39.75 -10.21
N HIS A 292 -22.20 40.62 -10.19
CA HIS A 292 -22.32 42.02 -9.74
C HIS A 292 -21.58 43.00 -10.67
N ILE A 293 -21.83 42.91 -11.98
CA ILE A 293 -21.65 44.09 -12.83
C ILE A 293 -22.93 44.91 -12.66
N ARG A 294 -22.90 45.87 -11.73
CA ARG A 294 -23.88 46.96 -11.73
C ARG A 294 -23.69 47.67 -13.07
N GLU A 295 -24.71 47.65 -13.92
CA GLU A 295 -24.76 48.57 -15.06
C GLU A 295 -24.57 49.99 -14.51
N PRO A 296 -23.65 50.78 -15.09
CA PRO A 296 -23.54 52.18 -14.71
C PRO A 296 -24.86 52.85 -15.07
N LYS A 297 -25.58 53.39 -14.08
CA LYS A 297 -26.68 54.32 -14.35
C LYS A 297 -26.11 55.49 -15.14
N GLU A 298 -26.59 55.67 -16.36
CA GLU A 298 -26.41 56.90 -17.13
C GLU A 298 -27.04 58.06 -16.34
N GLU A 299 -26.20 58.88 -15.70
CA GLU A 299 -26.61 60.19 -15.18
C GLU A 299 -26.64 61.18 -16.35
N ILE A 300 -27.84 61.57 -16.76
CA ILE A 300 -28.07 62.66 -17.70
C ILE A 300 -27.76 63.98 -16.96
N PRO A 301 -26.81 64.82 -17.43
CA PRO A 301 -26.47 66.06 -16.76
C PRO A 301 -27.49 67.16 -17.10
N THR A 302 -28.26 67.61 -16.11
CA THR A 302 -29.10 68.81 -16.21
C THR A 302 -28.24 70.06 -15.92
N THR A 303 -28.00 70.87 -16.94
CA THR A 303 -27.31 72.16 -16.83
C THR A 303 -28.16 73.23 -16.14
N ALA A 304 -27.53 73.83 -15.13
CA ALA A 304 -27.76 75.08 -14.40
C ALA A 304 -28.84 76.09 -14.86
N ALA A 305 -29.57 76.61 -13.86
CA ALA A 305 -29.93 78.04 -13.78
C ALA A 305 -30.09 78.49 -12.31
N HIS A 306 -29.28 79.49 -11.96
CA HIS A 306 -29.25 80.44 -10.83
C HIS A 306 -30.41 80.51 -9.81
N ALA A 307 -30.08 80.61 -8.52
CA ALA A 307 -30.32 81.80 -7.66
C ALA A 307 -29.76 81.60 -6.23
N GLU A 308 -29.46 82.73 -5.58
CA GLU A 308 -28.65 82.96 -4.37
C GLU A 308 -29.12 82.36 -3.02
N ALA A 309 -28.11 82.06 -2.18
CA ALA A 309 -27.89 82.22 -0.72
C ALA A 309 -29.03 82.57 0.29
N PRO A 310 -28.83 82.45 1.64
CA PRO A 310 -27.67 81.96 2.41
C PRO A 310 -27.98 80.92 3.51
N ARG A 311 -26.92 80.27 4.01
CA ARG A 311 -26.91 79.57 5.31
C ARG A 311 -26.93 80.59 6.46
N ALA A 312 -27.78 80.39 7.45
CA ALA A 312 -27.63 80.96 8.78
C ALA A 312 -27.27 79.83 9.76
N GLY A 313 -26.06 79.92 10.31
CA GLY A 313 -25.60 79.07 11.39
C GLY A 313 -26.27 79.43 12.72
N SER A 314 -26.39 78.40 13.56
CA SER A 314 -26.79 78.46 14.95
C SER A 314 -25.87 79.37 15.77
N LEU A 315 -26.47 80.34 16.46
CA LEU A 315 -25.90 81.02 17.62
C LEU A 315 -26.64 80.48 18.84
N ASP A 316 -25.96 79.66 19.65
CA ASP A 316 -26.38 79.42 21.03
C ASP A 316 -25.53 80.31 21.94
N ALA A 317 -26.23 81.14 22.72
CA ALA A 317 -25.66 82.02 23.74
C ALA A 317 -25.72 81.33 25.11
N ASN A 318 -24.59 81.47 25.81
CA ASN A 318 -24.34 81.23 27.23
C ASN A 318 -25.54 81.32 28.18
N HIS A 319 -25.56 80.43 29.19
CA HIS A 319 -25.39 80.88 30.58
C HIS A 319 -25.17 79.71 31.58
N HIS A 320 -24.19 79.94 32.46
CA HIS A 320 -24.12 79.52 33.88
C HIS A 320 -24.08 78.01 34.18
N ASP A 321 -23.26 77.47 35.08
CA ASP A 321 -22.42 78.00 36.15
C ASP A 321 -21.50 76.87 36.65
N GLY A 322 -20.42 77.23 37.35
CA GLY A 322 -20.01 76.47 38.53
C GLY A 322 -18.73 75.62 38.45
N ALA A 323 -17.65 76.24 38.94
CA ALA A 323 -16.69 75.70 39.93
C ALA A 323 -15.97 74.36 39.62
N ALA A 324 -14.65 74.40 39.38
CA ALA A 324 -13.58 74.17 40.38
C ALA A 324 -13.41 72.67 40.71
N ALA A 325 -12.23 72.05 40.77
CA ALA A 325 -10.84 72.45 40.61
C ALA A 325 -10.00 71.18 40.39
N ALA A 326 -8.80 71.41 39.85
CA ALA A 326 -7.55 70.65 39.96
C ALA A 326 -7.55 69.30 40.72
N THR A 327 -6.96 68.26 40.15
CA THR A 327 -5.51 67.95 40.25
C THR A 327 -5.17 66.63 39.55
N THR A 328 -3.89 66.55 39.24
CA THR A 328 -3.14 65.66 38.35
C THR A 328 -2.78 64.30 39.03
N PRO A 329 -1.88 63.46 38.47
CA PRO A 329 -2.18 62.08 38.10
C PRO A 329 -1.52 61.01 39.01
N ALA A 330 -1.86 59.75 38.75
CA ALA A 330 -0.91 58.63 38.72
C ALA A 330 -1.44 57.55 37.77
#